data_AF-A0A7I4YNW3-F1
#
_entry.id   AF-A0A7I4YNW3-F1
#
_cell.length_a   1.000
_cell.length_b   1.000
_cell.length_c   1.000
_cell.angle_alpha   90.00
_cell.angle_beta   90.00
_cell.angle_gamma   90.00
#
_symmetry.space_group_name_H-M   'P 1'
#
loop_
_entity.id
_entity.type
_entity.pdbx_description
1 polymer ?
#
loop_
_entity_poly.entity_id
_entity_poly.type
_entity_poly.pdbx_seq_one_letter_code
_entity_poly.pdbx_strand_id
1 'polypeptide(L)'
;MLVFNVVAVIIQAIIILDVIVSHASSGDHTVYPIRILSNCFQLVSWYFTSALVFLIGLNRIAILTKGPLSLLFTERERLLWISLILFTSSTIAGALPSGAMSNLLNLYDVKIGSEFIFKHGDLFSAMDCFFAALPLCSCSFYVAAFKKLRSIRRSGTLSVVMDRAESSVLKQGFLICILFTIPQVSFLISRYVFDFNAKFYLLSHAIFYISTNFPPIGFPVIVLLCSKEMRKLLRFGCFKQHHRVQPMNPEAFIAI
;
A
#
# COMPACT_ATOMS: atom_id res chain seq x y z
N MET A 1 -15.54 5.84 2.63
CA MET A 1 -15.32 4.54 3.31
C MET A 1 -15.28 3.37 2.34
N LEU A 2 -16.25 3.23 1.43
CA LEU A 2 -16.29 2.09 0.49
C LEU A 2 -14.99 1.89 -0.33
N VAL A 3 -14.44 2.97 -0.87
CA VAL A 3 -13.17 2.96 -1.63
C VAL A 3 -12.00 2.44 -0.78
N PHE A 4 -11.93 2.82 0.50
CA PHE A 4 -10.90 2.33 1.41
C PHE A 4 -11.05 0.84 1.72
N ASN A 5 -12.28 0.32 1.79
CA ASN A 5 -12.51 -1.10 2.02
C ASN A 5 -12.16 -1.92 0.77
N VAL A 6 -12.52 -1.46 -0.42
CA VAL A 6 -12.17 -2.13 -1.68
C VAL A 6 -10.65 -2.14 -1.88
N VAL A 7 -9.99 -1.00 -1.68
CA VAL A 7 -8.52 -0.89 -1.75
C VAL A 7 -7.86 -1.77 -0.70
N ALA A 8 -8.35 -1.79 0.54
CA ALA A 8 -7.82 -2.65 1.59
C ALA A 8 -7.97 -4.14 1.26
N VAL A 9 -9.12 -4.55 0.70
CA VAL A 9 -9.35 -5.94 0.25
C VAL A 9 -8.42 -6.32 -0.89
N ILE A 10 -8.20 -5.43 -1.86
CA ILE A 10 -7.27 -5.67 -2.97
C ILE A 10 -5.83 -5.79 -2.44
N ILE A 11 -5.39 -4.85 -1.60
CA ILE A 11 -4.06 -4.90 -0.96
C ILE A 11 -3.90 -6.19 -0.16
N GLN A 12 -4.90 -6.58 0.63
CA GLN A 12 -4.86 -7.79 1.44
C GLN A 12 -4.86 -9.07 0.60
N ALA A 13 -5.60 -9.11 -0.52
CA ALA A 13 -5.54 -10.22 -1.46
C ALA A 13 -4.17 -10.35 -2.13
N ILE A 14 -3.53 -9.23 -2.47
CA ILE A 14 -2.17 -9.21 -3.04
C ILE A 14 -1.15 -9.71 -2.01
N ILE A 15 -1.24 -9.26 -0.74
CA ILE A 15 -0.37 -9.73 0.35
C ILE A 15 -0.54 -11.25 0.58
N ILE A 16 -1.77 -11.74 0.62
CA ILE A 16 -2.06 -13.18 0.80
C ILE A 16 -1.46 -13.98 -0.36
N LEU A 17 -1.62 -13.50 -1.60
CA LEU A 17 -1.05 -14.14 -2.78
C LEU A 17 0.48 -14.20 -2.70
N ASP A 18 1.13 -13.11 -2.30
CA ASP A 18 2.60 -13.05 -2.16
C ASP A 18 3.13 -14.04 -1.10
N VAL A 19 2.45 -14.13 0.06
CA VAL A 19 2.79 -15.10 1.11
C VAL A 19 2.65 -16.55 0.63
N ILE A 20 1.56 -16.85 -0.09
CA ILE A 20 1.32 -18.20 -0.66
C ILE A 20 2.41 -18.57 -1.66
N VAL A 21 2.77 -17.65 -2.56
CA VAL A 21 3.81 -17.89 -3.58
C VAL A 21 5.18 -18.05 -2.93
N SER A 22 5.49 -17.27 -1.89
CA SER A 22 6.76 -17.35 -1.15
C SER A 22 6.93 -18.69 -0.42
N HIS A 23 5.86 -19.23 0.18
CA HIS A 23 5.89 -20.55 0.84
C HIS A 23 5.99 -21.73 -0.15
N ALA A 24 5.36 -21.62 -1.32
CA ALA A 24 5.46 -22.64 -2.37
C ALA A 24 6.88 -22.78 -2.96
N SER A 25 7.75 -21.78 -2.77
CA SER A 25 9.12 -21.71 -3.31
C SER A 25 10.20 -22.44 -2.48
N SER A 26 9.84 -23.33 -1.56
CA SER A 26 10.80 -23.96 -0.64
C SER A 26 11.33 -25.35 -1.07
N GLY A 27 10.96 -25.87 -2.25
CA GLY A 27 11.46 -27.16 -2.76
C GLY A 27 11.65 -27.22 -4.28
N ASP A 28 12.86 -27.62 -4.71
CA ASP A 28 13.29 -28.00 -6.08
C ASP A 28 13.29 -26.96 -7.22
N HIS A 29 14.02 -27.28 -8.30
CA HIS A 29 14.35 -26.41 -9.45
C HIS A 29 13.17 -25.74 -10.20
N THR A 30 11.91 -25.99 -9.81
CA THR A 30 10.71 -25.22 -10.19
C THR A 30 10.61 -23.86 -9.46
N VAL A 31 11.51 -23.60 -8.50
CA VAL A 31 11.62 -22.37 -7.68
C VAL A 31 11.87 -21.10 -8.49
N TYR A 32 12.52 -21.20 -9.66
CA TYR A 32 12.93 -20.02 -10.42
C TYR A 32 11.76 -19.19 -11.00
N PRO A 33 10.81 -19.77 -11.77
CA PRO A 33 9.65 -19.03 -12.26
C PRO A 33 8.74 -18.52 -11.13
N ILE A 34 8.61 -19.29 -10.03
CA ILE A 34 7.81 -18.91 -8.87
C ILE A 34 8.41 -17.66 -8.20
N ARG A 35 9.74 -17.60 -8.07
CA ARG A 35 10.44 -16.44 -7.51
C ARG A 35 10.33 -15.19 -8.39
N ILE A 36 10.43 -15.34 -9.72
CA ILE A 36 10.21 -14.22 -10.65
C ILE A 36 8.78 -13.69 -10.53
N LEU A 37 7.80 -14.59 -10.45
CA LEU A 37 6.40 -14.23 -10.33
C LEU A 37 6.12 -13.52 -9.00
N SER A 38 6.66 -14.00 -7.87
CA SER A 38 6.57 -13.33 -6.56
C SER A 38 7.18 -11.93 -6.61
N ASN A 39 8.40 -11.79 -7.14
CA ASN A 39 9.04 -10.48 -7.29
C ASN A 39 8.21 -9.52 -8.14
N CYS A 40 7.59 -10.01 -9.23
CA CYS A 40 6.68 -9.22 -10.06
C CYS A 40 5.45 -8.77 -9.25
N PHE A 41 4.78 -9.68 -8.55
CA PHE A 41 3.64 -9.34 -7.71
C PHE A 41 4.00 -8.33 -6.62
N GLN A 42 5.15 -8.49 -5.98
CA GLN A 42 5.65 -7.57 -4.96
C GLN A 42 5.87 -6.17 -5.55
N LEU A 43 6.45 -6.06 -6.75
CA LEU A 43 6.65 -4.78 -7.44
C LEU A 43 5.33 -4.13 -7.86
N VAL A 44 4.41 -4.91 -8.44
CA VAL A 44 3.09 -4.42 -8.82
C VAL A 44 2.32 -3.93 -7.60
N SER A 45 2.36 -4.68 -6.50
CA SER A 45 1.80 -4.29 -5.20
C SER A 45 2.35 -2.95 -4.73
N TRP A 46 3.68 -2.81 -4.77
CA TRP A 46 4.37 -1.61 -4.32
C TRP A 46 3.98 -0.38 -5.15
N TYR A 47 4.08 -0.48 -6.47
CA TYR A 47 3.76 0.61 -7.41
C TYR A 47 2.29 1.00 -7.32
N PHE A 48 1.40 0.01 -7.33
CA PHE A 48 -0.04 0.25 -7.24
C PHE A 48 -0.42 0.92 -5.92
N THR A 49 0.14 0.45 -4.80
CA THR A 49 -0.14 1.05 -3.49
C THR A 49 0.37 2.50 -3.41
N SER A 50 1.53 2.80 -4.01
CA SER A 50 2.06 4.15 -4.10
C SER A 50 1.13 5.08 -4.88
N ALA A 51 0.64 4.61 -6.02
CA ALA A 51 -0.32 5.32 -6.85
C ALA A 51 -1.66 5.54 -6.14
N LEU A 52 -2.14 4.55 -5.37
CA LEU A 52 -3.34 4.67 -4.56
C LEU A 52 -3.19 5.69 -3.43
N VAL A 53 -2.06 5.71 -2.72
CA VAL A 53 -1.79 6.71 -1.68
C VAL A 53 -1.81 8.12 -2.27
N PHE A 54 -1.26 8.29 -3.47
CA PHE A 54 -1.36 9.54 -4.23
C PHE A 54 -2.79 9.89 -4.61
N LEU A 55 -3.55 8.94 -5.16
CA LEU A 55 -4.95 9.12 -5.53
C LEU A 55 -5.81 9.53 -4.33
N ILE A 56 -5.57 8.94 -3.16
CA ILE A 56 -6.29 9.27 -1.92
C ILE A 56 -5.98 10.73 -1.51
N GLY A 57 -4.71 11.15 -1.54
CA GLY A 57 -4.34 12.53 -1.23
C GLY A 57 -4.94 13.53 -2.22
N LEU A 58 -4.90 13.22 -3.52
CA LEU A 58 -5.46 14.03 -4.59
C LEU A 58 -6.98 14.17 -4.47
N ASN A 59 -7.68 13.07 -4.17
CA ASN A 59 -9.12 13.09 -3.92
C ASN A 59 -9.47 14.01 -2.73
N ARG A 60 -8.66 13.99 -1.66
CA ARG A 60 -8.91 14.85 -0.48
C ARG A 60 -8.81 16.33 -0.80
N ILE A 61 -7.81 16.75 -1.55
CA ILE A 61 -7.70 18.16 -1.94
C ILE A 61 -8.78 18.55 -2.97
N ALA A 62 -9.17 17.64 -3.85
CA ALA A 62 -10.24 17.88 -4.82
C ALA A 62 -11.59 18.15 -4.14
N ILE A 63 -11.96 17.36 -3.13
CA ILE A 63 -13.19 17.55 -2.35
C ILE A 63 -13.21 18.92 -1.65
N LEU A 64 -12.06 19.38 -1.12
CA LEU A 64 -11.98 20.64 -0.38
C LEU A 64 -11.88 21.89 -1.26
N THR A 65 -11.41 21.76 -2.50
CA THR A 65 -11.24 22.89 -3.41
C THR A 65 -12.49 23.21 -4.23
N LYS A 66 -13.45 22.27 -4.35
CA LYS A 66 -14.71 22.43 -5.14
C LYS A 66 -14.47 22.91 -6.59
N GLY A 67 -13.34 22.55 -7.19
CA GLY A 67 -12.98 22.89 -8.56
C GLY A 67 -13.36 21.82 -9.59
N PRO A 68 -12.93 21.92 -10.86
CA PRO A 68 -13.19 20.89 -11.88
C PRO A 68 -12.65 19.50 -11.48
N LEU A 69 -11.58 19.46 -10.67
CA LEU A 69 -11.06 18.24 -10.06
C LEU A 69 -12.10 17.51 -9.20
N SER A 70 -12.99 18.21 -8.49
CA SER A 70 -13.98 17.53 -7.64
C SER A 70 -14.97 16.71 -8.48
N LEU A 71 -15.29 17.14 -9.71
CA LEU A 71 -16.17 16.40 -10.61
C LEU A 71 -15.58 15.05 -11.02
N LEU A 72 -14.25 14.96 -11.14
CA LEU A 72 -13.56 13.70 -11.46
C LEU A 72 -13.66 12.69 -10.31
N PHE A 73 -13.66 13.14 -9.06
CA PHE A 73 -13.61 12.27 -7.87
C PHE A 73 -14.95 12.04 -7.17
N THR A 74 -16.01 12.74 -7.58
CA THR A 74 -17.33 12.60 -6.96
C THR A 74 -18.04 11.33 -7.42
N GLU A 75 -17.85 10.94 -8.68
CA GLU A 75 -18.47 9.74 -9.26
C GLU A 75 -17.67 8.48 -8.92
N ARG A 76 -18.35 7.50 -8.32
CA ARG A 76 -17.72 6.22 -7.92
C ARG A 76 -17.16 5.46 -9.12
N GLU A 77 -17.88 5.46 -10.23
CA GLU A 77 -17.49 4.77 -11.46
C GLU A 77 -16.18 5.33 -12.02
N ARG A 78 -16.01 6.66 -12.03
CA ARG A 78 -14.76 7.30 -12.45
C ARG A 78 -13.59 6.91 -11.56
N LEU A 79 -13.81 6.86 -10.25
CA LEU A 79 -12.76 6.47 -9.31
C LEU A 79 -12.35 5.00 -9.50
N LEU A 80 -13.30 4.11 -9.82
CA LEU A 80 -13.01 2.72 -10.18
C LEU A 80 -12.18 2.64 -11.47
N TRP A 81 -12.57 3.38 -12.51
CA TRP A 81 -11.81 3.44 -13.76
C TRP A 81 -10.39 3.98 -13.57
N ILE A 82 -10.22 5.06 -12.80
CA ILE A 82 -8.89 5.59 -12.47
C ILE A 82 -8.08 4.55 -11.72
N SER A 83 -8.68 3.86 -10.74
CA SER A 83 -7.99 2.81 -9.97
C SER A 83 -7.58 1.63 -10.87
N LEU A 84 -8.42 1.24 -11.83
CA LEU A 84 -8.10 0.20 -12.81
C LEU A 84 -6.94 0.63 -13.72
N ILE A 85 -6.95 1.87 -14.21
CA ILE A 85 -5.86 2.43 -15.02
C ILE A 85 -4.55 2.42 -14.23
N LEU A 86 -4.57 2.84 -12.96
CA LEU A 86 -3.39 2.81 -12.09
C LEU A 86 -2.91 1.38 -11.81
N PHE A 87 -3.83 0.43 -11.67
CA PHE A 87 -3.47 -0.98 -11.51
C PHE A 87 -2.80 -1.54 -12.76
N THR A 88 -3.37 -1.28 -13.94
CA THR A 88 -2.81 -1.70 -15.22
C THR A 88 -1.45 -1.05 -15.46
N SER A 89 -1.29 0.25 -15.20
CA SER A 89 0.01 0.93 -15.37
C SER A 89 1.06 0.41 -14.40
N SER A 90 0.69 0.11 -13.15
CA SER A 90 1.58 -0.50 -12.16
C SER A 90 1.98 -1.92 -12.55
N THR A 91 1.03 -2.68 -13.11
CA THR A 91 1.28 -4.02 -13.65
C THR A 91 2.29 -3.97 -14.79
N ILE A 92 2.12 -3.05 -15.75
CA ILE A 92 3.05 -2.86 -16.87
C ILE A 92 4.43 -2.43 -16.35
N ALA A 93 4.48 -1.46 -15.43
CA ALA A 93 5.73 -0.97 -14.86
C ALA A 93 6.48 -2.01 -14.03
N GLY A 94 5.78 -2.93 -13.34
CA GLY A 94 6.39 -4.04 -12.61
C GLY A 94 6.81 -5.20 -13.52
N ALA A 95 5.98 -5.54 -14.51
CA ALA A 95 6.20 -6.67 -15.40
C ALA A 95 7.32 -6.44 -16.43
N LEU A 96 7.47 -5.22 -16.95
CA LEU A 96 8.50 -4.92 -17.96
C LEU A 96 9.92 -5.18 -17.44
N PRO A 97 10.34 -4.65 -16.27
CA PRO A 97 11.67 -4.94 -15.72
C PRO A 97 11.84 -6.41 -15.31
N SER A 98 10.81 -7.04 -14.73
CA SER A 98 10.90 -8.44 -14.29
C SER A 98 10.97 -9.43 -15.45
N GLY A 99 10.20 -9.18 -16.51
CA GLY A 99 10.18 -10.00 -17.73
C GLY A 99 11.47 -9.86 -18.53
N ALA A 100 12.01 -8.64 -18.65
CA ALA A 100 13.33 -8.41 -19.23
C ALA A 100 14.41 -9.20 -18.46
N MET A 101 14.40 -9.11 -17.12
CA MET A 101 15.34 -9.85 -16.26
C MET A 101 15.23 -11.37 -16.43
N SER A 102 14.01 -11.91 -16.50
CA SER A 102 13.76 -13.35 -16.67
C SER A 102 14.22 -13.90 -18.02
N ASN A 103 13.89 -13.23 -19.13
CA ASN A 103 14.27 -13.71 -20.46
C ASN A 103 15.78 -13.74 -20.65
N LEU A 104 16.51 -12.86 -19.95
CA LEU A 104 17.95 -12.75 -20.08
C LEU A 104 18.70 -13.74 -19.20
N LEU A 105 18.20 -14.05 -18.01
CA LEU A 105 18.73 -15.13 -17.17
C LEU A 105 18.57 -16.51 -17.83
N ASN A 106 17.59 -16.68 -18.71
CA ASN A 106 17.43 -17.88 -19.53
C ASN A 106 18.31 -17.89 -20.80
N LEU A 107 18.79 -16.73 -21.27
CA LEU A 107 19.58 -16.61 -22.51
C LEU A 107 21.10 -16.58 -22.25
N TYR A 108 21.54 -16.14 -21.07
CA TYR A 108 22.94 -15.95 -20.75
C TYR A 108 23.35 -16.81 -19.55
N ASP A 109 23.93 -17.97 -19.86
CA ASP A 109 24.64 -18.80 -18.91
C ASP A 109 25.90 -18.03 -18.43
N VAL A 110 25.76 -17.37 -17.27
CA VAL A 110 26.80 -17.05 -16.28
C VAL A 110 27.89 -15.99 -16.58
N LYS A 111 28.14 -15.44 -17.78
CA LYS A 111 29.36 -14.62 -17.99
C LYS A 111 29.30 -13.15 -18.41
N ILE A 112 28.14 -12.50 -18.49
CA ILE A 112 28.07 -11.05 -18.84
C ILE A 112 27.31 -10.29 -17.75
N GLY A 113 27.87 -10.25 -16.55
CA GLY A 113 27.19 -9.77 -15.33
C GLY A 113 27.27 -8.27 -15.04
N SER A 114 28.19 -7.49 -15.64
CA SER A 114 28.47 -6.11 -15.17
C SER A 114 27.86 -5.00 -16.01
N GLU A 115 28.01 -5.03 -17.35
CA GLU A 115 27.51 -3.94 -18.22
C GLU A 115 25.98 -3.92 -18.33
N PHE A 116 25.33 -5.08 -18.16
CA PHE A 116 23.88 -5.19 -18.33
C PHE A 116 23.09 -4.79 -17.07
N ILE A 117 23.61 -5.10 -15.88
CA ILE A 117 23.09 -4.59 -14.60
C ILE A 117 23.07 -3.05 -14.62
N PHE A 118 24.07 -2.44 -15.25
CA PHE A 118 24.14 -0.99 -15.39
C PHE A 118 23.01 -0.44 -16.28
N LYS A 119 22.84 -0.98 -17.49
CA LYS A 119 21.86 -0.44 -18.47
C LYS A 119 20.40 -0.72 -18.13
N HIS A 120 20.09 -1.85 -17.49
CA HIS A 120 18.70 -2.21 -17.11
C HIS A 120 18.38 -1.84 -15.65
N GLY A 121 19.40 -1.63 -14.82
CA GLY A 121 19.26 -0.99 -13.51
C GLY A 121 18.68 0.43 -13.63
N ASP A 122 19.01 1.15 -14.70
CA ASP A 122 18.53 2.52 -14.93
C ASP A 122 17.01 2.61 -15.11
N LEU A 123 16.39 1.69 -15.87
CA LEU A 123 14.93 1.68 -16.06
C LEU A 123 14.20 1.33 -14.76
N PHE A 124 14.72 0.33 -14.02
CA PHE A 124 14.19 -0.06 -12.72
C PHE A 124 14.27 1.12 -11.74
N SER A 125 15.40 1.82 -11.75
CA SER A 125 15.63 2.99 -10.91
C SER A 125 14.71 4.16 -11.22
N ALA A 126 14.48 4.44 -12.49
CA ALA A 126 13.54 5.48 -12.90
C ALA A 126 12.11 5.19 -12.42
N MET A 127 11.64 3.94 -12.55
CA MET A 127 10.31 3.54 -12.09
C MET A 127 10.20 3.57 -10.56
N ASP A 128 11.18 3.01 -9.85
CA ASP A 128 11.27 3.07 -8.39
C ASP A 128 11.18 4.53 -7.87
N CYS A 129 11.97 5.42 -8.47
CA CYS A 129 11.98 6.84 -8.10
C CYS A 129 10.64 7.50 -8.41
N PHE A 130 10.05 7.24 -9.58
CA PHE A 130 8.75 7.81 -9.95
C PHE A 130 7.64 7.38 -8.97
N PHE A 131 7.52 6.09 -8.69
CA PHE A 131 6.48 5.59 -7.80
C PHE A 131 6.71 6.01 -6.35
N ALA A 132 7.95 6.10 -5.87
CA ALA A 132 8.25 6.62 -4.55
C ALA A 132 7.99 8.13 -4.40
N ALA A 133 8.07 8.89 -5.50
CA ALA A 133 7.71 10.31 -5.49
C ALA A 133 6.19 10.53 -5.30
N LEU A 134 5.35 9.56 -5.67
CA LEU A 134 3.90 9.69 -5.59
C LEU A 134 3.40 9.89 -4.14
N PRO A 135 3.78 9.09 -3.13
CA PRO A 135 3.42 9.37 -1.74
C PRO A 135 4.01 10.66 -1.19
N LEU A 136 5.20 11.07 -1.63
CA LEU A 136 5.78 12.37 -1.26
C LEU A 136 4.91 13.54 -1.77
N CYS A 137 4.46 13.47 -3.02
CA CYS A 137 3.50 14.42 -3.57
C CYS A 137 2.17 14.40 -2.80
N SER A 138 1.70 13.21 -2.40
CA SER A 138 0.49 13.05 -1.59
C SER A 138 0.58 13.77 -0.23
N CYS A 139 1.74 13.71 0.44
CA CYS A 139 1.99 14.47 1.67
C CYS A 139 1.75 15.97 1.47
N SER A 140 2.18 16.54 0.33
CA SER A 140 1.94 17.96 0.02
C SER A 140 0.45 18.29 -0.13
N PHE A 141 -0.34 17.37 -0.72
CA PHE A 141 -1.79 17.52 -0.83
C PHE A 141 -2.47 17.50 0.53
N TYR A 142 -2.03 16.65 1.46
CA TYR A 142 -2.54 16.65 2.83
C TYR A 142 -2.22 17.96 3.56
N VAL A 143 -1.01 18.49 3.42
CA VAL A 143 -0.65 19.79 4.00
C VAL A 143 -1.54 20.91 3.44
N ALA A 144 -1.77 20.91 2.11
CA ALA A 144 -2.67 21.86 1.47
C ALA A 144 -4.12 21.69 1.96
N ALA A 145 -4.59 20.45 2.13
CA ALA A 145 -5.91 20.13 2.64
C ALA A 145 -6.10 20.61 4.09
N PHE A 146 -5.11 20.43 4.97
CA PHE A 146 -5.13 20.98 6.33
C PHE A 146 -5.19 22.51 6.35
N LYS A 147 -4.40 23.18 5.50
CA LYS A 147 -4.45 24.65 5.35
C LYS A 147 -5.83 25.11 4.89
N LYS A 148 -6.41 24.45 3.89
CA LYS A 148 -7.73 24.77 3.36
C LYS A 148 -8.84 24.54 4.39
N LEU A 149 -8.82 23.41 5.09
CA LEU A 149 -9.78 23.12 6.17
C LEU A 149 -9.70 24.18 7.29
N ARG A 150 -8.49 24.59 7.68
CA ARG A 150 -8.30 25.66 8.68
C ARG A 150 -8.87 27.01 8.21
N SER A 151 -8.73 27.32 6.92
CA SER A 151 -9.32 28.53 6.33
C SER A 151 -10.85 28.50 6.38
N ILE A 152 -11.46 27.38 5.98
CA ILE A 152 -12.92 27.18 6.03
C ILE A 152 -13.46 27.24 7.46
N ARG A 153 -12.70 26.75 8.45
CA ARG A 153 -13.08 26.87 9.87
C ARG A 153 -13.16 28.33 10.32
N ARG A 154 -12.21 29.16 9.86
CA ARG A 154 -12.18 30.60 10.20
C ARG A 154 -13.34 31.37 9.58
N SER A 155 -13.86 30.94 8.43
CA SER A 155 -15.01 31.58 7.79
C SER A 155 -16.37 31.19 8.40
N GLY A 156 -16.40 30.30 9.41
CA GLY A 156 -17.64 29.90 10.09
C GLY A 156 -18.63 29.11 9.24
N THR A 157 -18.25 28.71 8.03
CA THR A 157 -19.16 28.10 7.04
C THR A 157 -19.43 26.61 7.29
N LEU A 158 -18.66 25.96 8.17
CA LEU A 158 -18.72 24.52 8.42
C LEU A 158 -19.38 24.22 9.77
N SER A 159 -20.30 23.24 9.81
CA SER A 159 -20.84 22.76 11.08
C SER A 159 -19.74 22.10 11.92
N VAL A 160 -19.77 22.30 13.24
CA VAL A 160 -18.77 21.78 14.19
C VAL A 160 -18.62 20.25 14.10
N VAL A 161 -19.72 19.55 13.81
CA VAL A 161 -19.73 18.09 13.66
C VAL A 161 -18.99 17.66 12.39
N MET A 162 -19.22 18.34 11.27
CA MET A 162 -18.57 18.03 10.00
C MET A 162 -17.08 18.33 10.05
N ASP A 163 -16.68 19.42 10.71
CA ASP A 163 -15.27 19.79 10.92
C ASP A 163 -14.47 18.71 11.68
N ARG A 164 -15.06 18.16 12.75
CA ARG A 164 -14.41 17.10 13.54
C ARG A 164 -14.24 15.80 12.74
N ALA A 165 -15.26 15.43 11.96
CA ALA A 165 -15.19 14.25 11.11
C ALA A 165 -14.10 14.41 10.03
N GLU A 166 -14.10 15.53 9.31
CA GLU A 166 -13.12 15.82 8.26
C GLU A 166 -11.70 15.90 8.82
N SER A 167 -11.51 16.54 9.97
CA SER A 167 -10.20 16.60 10.63
C SER A 167 -9.68 15.21 11.01
N SER A 168 -10.55 14.33 11.51
CA SER A 168 -10.17 12.95 11.84
C SER A 168 -9.78 12.16 10.60
N VAL A 169 -10.53 12.31 9.51
CA VAL A 169 -10.28 11.62 8.25
C VAL A 169 -8.98 12.11 7.59
N LEU A 170 -8.71 13.41 7.63
CA LEU A 170 -7.43 13.97 7.14
C LEU A 170 -6.25 13.47 7.96
N LYS A 171 -6.35 13.42 9.29
CA LYS A 171 -5.31 12.86 10.16
C LYS A 171 -5.03 11.40 9.83
N GLN A 172 -6.08 10.59 9.69
CA GLN A 172 -5.95 9.19 9.33
C GLN A 172 -5.25 9.03 7.97
N GLY A 173 -5.70 9.78 6.96
CA GLY A 173 -5.10 9.74 5.63
C GLY A 173 -3.64 10.19 5.61
N PHE A 174 -3.30 11.24 6.35
CA PHE A 174 -1.93 11.73 6.46
C PHE A 174 -1.01 10.74 7.17
N LEU A 175 -1.48 10.09 8.24
CA LEU A 175 -0.72 9.02 8.91
C LEU A 175 -0.49 7.83 8.00
N ILE A 176 -1.50 7.41 7.23
CA ILE A 176 -1.33 6.38 6.20
C ILE A 176 -0.28 6.83 5.18
N CYS A 177 -0.33 8.08 4.72
CA CYS A 177 0.65 8.61 3.79
C CYS A 177 2.08 8.50 4.33
N ILE A 178 2.33 8.96 5.56
CA ILE A 178 3.64 8.86 6.23
C ILE A 178 4.08 7.40 6.36
N LEU A 179 3.17 6.51 6.75
CA LEU A 179 3.43 5.08 6.91
C LEU A 179 3.93 4.44 5.62
N PHE A 180 3.48 4.89 4.45
CA PHE A 180 3.97 4.40 3.16
C PHE A 180 5.21 5.15 2.69
N THR A 181 5.28 6.47 2.89
CA THR A 181 6.41 7.29 2.43
C THR A 181 7.73 6.93 3.12
N ILE A 182 7.76 6.77 4.44
CA ILE A 182 9.01 6.54 5.19
C ILE A 182 9.68 5.22 4.75
N PRO A 183 8.97 4.07 4.74
CA PRO A 183 9.46 2.82 4.18
C PRO A 183 10.01 2.92 2.77
N GLN A 184 9.29 3.59 1.88
CA GLN A 184 9.68 3.69 0.48
C GLN A 184 10.95 4.53 0.28
N VAL A 185 11.03 5.68 0.95
CA VAL A 185 12.22 6.52 0.91
C VAL A 185 13.41 5.78 1.55
N SER A 186 13.19 5.08 2.66
CA SER A 186 14.22 4.28 3.31
C SER A 186 14.72 3.17 2.39
N PHE A 187 13.82 2.50 1.66
CA PHE A 187 14.20 1.49 0.67
C PHE A 187 15.01 2.07 -0.50
N LEU A 188 14.60 3.22 -1.05
CA LEU A 188 15.38 3.89 -2.09
C LEU A 188 16.78 4.26 -1.60
N ILE A 189 16.88 4.87 -0.41
CA ILE A 189 18.17 5.21 0.18
C ILE A 189 19.01 3.94 0.34
N SER A 190 18.41 2.87 0.86
CA SER A 190 19.07 1.59 1.02
C SER A 190 19.67 1.06 -0.29
N ARG A 191 18.84 1.01 -1.32
CA ARG A 191 19.18 0.47 -2.63
C ARG A 191 20.23 1.29 -3.37
N TYR A 192 20.13 2.62 -3.32
CA TYR A 192 21.00 3.50 -4.11
C TYR A 192 22.23 4.01 -3.35
N VAL A 193 22.19 4.00 -2.02
CA VAL A 193 23.30 4.51 -1.18
C VAL A 193 24.08 3.38 -0.52
N PHE A 194 23.41 2.33 -0.01
CA PHE A 194 24.06 1.32 0.82
C PHE A 194 24.48 0.05 0.07
N ASP A 195 23.80 -0.35 -1.01
CA ASP A 195 24.12 -1.59 -1.74
C ASP A 195 25.51 -1.60 -2.39
N PHE A 196 26.12 -0.42 -2.63
CA PHE A 196 27.48 -0.32 -3.15
C PHE A 196 28.57 -0.62 -2.10
N ASN A 197 28.21 -0.74 -0.82
CA ASN A 197 29.16 -0.94 0.26
C ASN A 197 28.83 -2.20 1.07
N ALA A 198 29.67 -3.22 0.93
CA ALA A 198 29.51 -4.52 1.59
C ALA A 198 29.32 -4.41 3.12
N LYS A 199 29.84 -3.35 3.77
CA LYS A 199 29.67 -3.11 5.21
C LYS A 199 28.23 -2.83 5.61
N PHE A 200 27.40 -2.30 4.71
CA PHE A 200 26.01 -1.94 4.99
C PHE A 200 25.00 -2.94 4.43
N TYR A 201 25.45 -4.05 3.85
CA TYR A 201 24.56 -5.05 3.25
C TYR A 201 23.49 -5.57 4.23
N LEU A 202 23.88 -5.92 5.46
CA LEU A 202 22.94 -6.38 6.50
C LEU A 202 21.92 -5.30 6.88
N LEU A 203 22.37 -4.05 7.01
CA LEU A 203 21.50 -2.92 7.30
C LEU A 203 20.52 -2.69 6.13
N SER A 204 21.01 -2.78 4.89
CA SER A 204 20.19 -2.61 3.69
C SER A 204 19.08 -3.65 3.62
N HIS A 205 19.42 -4.91 3.88
CA HIS A 205 18.45 -6.01 3.90
C HIS A 205 17.43 -5.87 5.04
N ALA A 206 17.85 -5.41 6.22
CA ALA A 206 16.93 -5.14 7.32
C ALA A 206 15.95 -4.02 7.00
N ILE A 207 16.43 -2.91 6.41
CA ILE A 207 15.59 -1.79 5.96
C ILE A 207 14.59 -2.28 4.91
N PHE A 208 15.03 -3.06 3.91
CA PHE A 208 14.16 -3.64 2.90
C PHE A 208 13.03 -4.48 3.51
N TYR A 209 13.38 -5.37 4.45
CA TYR A 209 12.40 -6.25 5.08
C TYR A 209 11.36 -5.47 5.89
N ILE A 210 11.81 -4.50 6.71
CA ILE A 210 10.92 -3.64 7.48
C ILE A 210 10.04 -2.82 6.53
N SER A 211 10.63 -2.22 5.49
CA SER A 211 9.91 -1.35 4.57
C SER A 211 8.82 -2.08 3.78
N THR A 212 9.04 -3.35 3.45
CA THR A 212 8.06 -4.16 2.72
C THR A 212 6.93 -4.63 3.63
N ASN A 213 7.23 -5.07 4.86
CA ASN A 213 6.26 -5.73 5.73
C ASN A 213 5.49 -4.75 6.64
N PHE A 214 6.07 -3.59 6.95
CA PHE A 214 5.48 -2.63 7.88
C PHE A 214 4.19 -1.96 7.37
N PRO A 215 4.10 -1.48 6.11
CA PRO A 215 2.88 -0.82 5.63
C PRO A 215 1.62 -1.70 5.64
N PRO A 216 1.67 -2.99 5.17
CA PRO A 216 0.56 -3.94 5.30
C PRO A 216 -0.02 -4.06 6.70
N ILE A 217 0.84 -4.08 7.73
CA ILE A 217 0.45 -4.23 9.14
C ILE A 217 0.04 -2.88 9.73
N GLY A 218 0.76 -1.82 9.39
CA GLY A 218 0.53 -0.48 9.93
C GLY A 218 -0.78 0.12 9.45
N PHE A 219 -1.21 -0.15 8.21
CA PHE A 219 -2.45 0.39 7.66
C PHE A 219 -3.69 0.03 8.50
N PRO A 220 -4.00 -1.25 8.78
CA PRO A 220 -5.14 -1.60 9.62
C PRO A 220 -4.98 -1.04 11.03
N VAL A 221 -3.77 -1.02 11.60
CA VAL A 221 -3.51 -0.41 12.92
C VAL A 221 -3.88 1.07 12.93
N ILE A 222 -3.46 1.86 11.93
CA ILE A 222 -3.81 3.28 11.84
C ILE A 222 -5.31 3.46 11.68
N VAL A 223 -5.98 2.64 10.85
CA VAL A 223 -7.43 2.68 10.68
C VAL A 223 -8.14 2.40 12.00
N LEU A 224 -7.70 1.40 12.77
CA LEU A 224 -8.24 1.08 14.08
C LEU A 224 -7.98 2.19 15.12
N LEU A 225 -6.79 2.79 15.11
CA LEU A 225 -6.43 3.87 16.03
C LEU A 225 -7.14 5.19 15.71
N CYS A 226 -7.45 5.46 14.44
CA CYS A 226 -8.07 6.73 14.04
C CYS A 226 -9.61 6.65 13.94
N SER A 227 -10.18 5.49 13.59
CA SER A 227 -11.63 5.34 13.40
C SER A 227 -12.34 4.95 14.70
N LYS A 228 -13.12 5.89 15.25
CA LYS A 228 -14.01 5.61 16.39
C LYS A 228 -15.02 4.51 16.08
N GLU A 229 -15.51 4.44 14.85
CA GLU A 229 -16.51 3.44 14.43
C GLU A 229 -15.91 2.04 14.41
N MET A 230 -14.71 1.87 13.85
CA MET A 230 -14.03 0.58 13.85
C MET A 230 -13.72 0.08 15.27
N ARG A 231 -13.32 0.98 16.18
CA ARG A 231 -13.15 0.61 17.59
C ARG A 231 -14.44 0.17 18.27
N LYS A 232 -15.57 0.82 17.95
CA LYS A 232 -16.88 0.40 18.46
C LYS A 232 -17.23 -0.99 17.93
N LEU A 233 -17.07 -1.22 16.62
CA LEU A 233 -17.32 -2.52 16.01
C LEU A 233 -16.46 -3.64 16.63
N LEU A 234 -15.17 -3.39 16.88
CA LEU A 234 -14.30 -4.36 17.55
C LEU A 234 -14.77 -4.68 18.98
N ARG A 235 -15.16 -3.67 19.76
CA ARG A 235 -15.71 -3.89 21.10
C ARG A 235 -16.97 -4.73 21.03
N PHE A 236 -17.93 -4.39 20.16
CA PHE A 236 -19.18 -5.15 20.03
C PHE A 236 -18.96 -6.59 19.53
N GLY A 237 -18.03 -6.80 18.59
CA GLY A 237 -17.66 -8.13 18.10
C GLY A 237 -17.08 -9.01 19.20
N CYS A 238 -16.15 -8.49 20.00
CA CYS A 238 -15.57 -9.20 21.14
C CYS A 238 -16.64 -9.55 22.21
N PHE A 239 -17.52 -8.61 22.55
CA PHE A 239 -18.60 -8.87 23.53
C PHE A 239 -19.61 -9.91 23.05
N LYS A 240 -19.94 -9.94 21.76
CA LYS A 240 -20.91 -10.88 21.20
C LYS A 240 -20.35 -12.30 21.06
N GLN A 241 -19.04 -12.44 20.83
CA GLN A 241 -18.38 -13.75 20.87
C GLN A 241 -18.31 -14.31 22.30
N HIS A 242 -18.14 -13.45 23.31
CA HIS A 242 -18.07 -13.92 24.70
C HIS A 242 -19.41 -14.43 25.25
N HIS A 243 -20.54 -13.92 24.76
CA HIS A 243 -21.88 -14.38 25.17
C HIS A 243 -22.39 -15.62 24.40
N ARG A 244 -21.72 -16.06 23.32
CA ARG A 244 -22.09 -17.29 22.60
C ARG A 244 -21.36 -18.54 23.10
N VAL A 245 -20.46 -18.40 24.07
CA VAL A 245 -19.90 -19.52 24.83
C VAL A 245 -20.67 -19.63 26.15
N GLN A 246 -21.97 -19.89 26.06
CA GLN A 246 -22.64 -20.57 27.17
C GLN A 246 -22.29 -22.05 27.05
N PRO A 247 -21.84 -22.71 28.13
CA PRO A 247 -21.61 -24.15 28.10
C PRO A 247 -22.91 -24.83 27.71
N MET A 248 -22.90 -25.59 26.61
CA MET A 248 -23.97 -26.54 26.33
C MET A 248 -24.08 -27.46 27.55
N ASN A 249 -25.29 -27.57 28.09
CA ASN A 249 -25.58 -28.51 29.15
C ASN A 249 -25.27 -29.93 28.64
N PRO A 250 -24.31 -30.68 29.25
CA PRO A 250 -23.93 -32.00 28.79
C PRO A 250 -25.06 -33.05 28.89
N GLU A 251 -26.18 -32.71 29.54
CA GLU A 251 -27.34 -33.59 29.69
C GLU A 251 -28.18 -33.77 28.41
N ALA A 252 -27.92 -33.02 27.33
CA ALA A 252 -28.66 -33.13 26.08
C ALA A 252 -28.17 -34.25 25.12
N PHE A 253 -27.21 -35.09 25.53
CA PHE A 253 -26.59 -36.11 24.66
C PHE A 253 -26.95 -37.57 24.98
N ILE A 254 -27.92 -37.82 25.86
CA ILE A 254 -28.41 -39.18 26.17
C ILE A 254 -29.88 -39.29 25.79
N ALA A 255 -30.16 -39.31 24.48
CA ALA A 255 -31.42 -39.83 23.92
C ALA A 255 -31.35 -39.89 22.38
N ILE A 256 -30.41 -40.67 21.82
CA ILE A 256 -30.54 -41.34 20.51
C ILE A 256 -29.89 -42.72 20.63
#